data_AF-A0A9P9IH67-F1
#
_entry.id   AF-A0A9P9IH67-F1
#
_cell.length_a   1.000
_cell.length_b   1.000
_cell.length_c   1.000
_cell.angle_alpha   90.00
_cell.angle_beta   90.00
_cell.angle_gamma   90.00
#
_symmetry.space_group_name_H-M   'P 1'
#
loop_
_entity.id
_entity.type
_entity.pdbx_description
1 polymer ?
#
loop_
_entity_poly.entity_id
_entity_poly.type
_entity_poly.pdbx_seq_one_letter_code
_entity_poly.pdbx_strand_id
1 'polypeptide(L)'
;IWLKQWLPSRDSRQVYWWNVTGQHLAAILHHADYPLSRQYEYLLFYYFTLVPHMGLKPTSSGAPRFNSFMTDDFSPIEYSWKWPSSSSDSLNVRLSMEIIGPDAGTAFDPYNQSSTIQLLNRLSDAFPGIDITWFNQF
;
A
#
# COMPACT_ATOMS: atom_id res chain seq x y z
N ILE A 1 4.75 -6.18 -16.02
CA ILE A 1 3.89 -7.07 -15.20
C ILE A 1 2.74 -7.57 -16.07
N TRP A 2 2.65 -8.89 -16.29
CA TRP A 2 1.63 -9.53 -17.15
C TRP A 2 0.17 -9.30 -16.70
N LEU A 3 -0.04 -8.91 -15.44
CA LEU A 3 -1.37 -8.56 -14.90
C LEU A 3 -1.99 -7.33 -15.58
N LYS A 4 -1.19 -6.32 -15.97
CA LYS A 4 -1.69 -4.98 -16.33
C LYS A 4 -2.80 -5.00 -17.38
N GLN A 5 -2.75 -5.94 -18.33
CA GLN A 5 -3.72 -6.07 -19.42
C GLN A 5 -5.09 -6.61 -18.98
N TRP A 6 -5.16 -7.27 -17.81
CA TRP A 6 -6.37 -7.93 -17.29
C TRP A 6 -6.96 -7.22 -16.08
N LEU A 7 -6.27 -6.22 -15.55
CA LEU A 7 -6.76 -5.44 -14.42
C LEU A 7 -7.80 -4.42 -14.89
N PRO A 8 -8.86 -4.15 -14.10
CA PRO A 8 -9.86 -3.14 -14.45
C PRO A 8 -9.22 -1.76 -14.62
N SER A 9 -9.88 -0.86 -15.35
CA SER A 9 -9.43 0.53 -15.39
C SER A 9 -9.55 1.19 -14.02
N ARG A 10 -8.65 2.13 -13.71
CA ARG A 10 -8.71 2.95 -12.48
C ARG A 10 -8.60 4.43 -12.85
N ASP A 11 -8.92 5.29 -11.88
CA ASP A 11 -8.72 6.72 -12.04
C ASP A 11 -7.23 7.08 -12.20
N SER A 12 -6.95 8.30 -12.68
CA SER A 12 -5.60 8.74 -13.02
C SER A 12 -4.61 8.74 -11.85
N ARG A 13 -5.10 8.82 -10.61
CA ARG A 13 -4.27 8.82 -9.39
C ARG A 13 -3.85 7.40 -9.06
N GLN A 14 -4.82 6.49 -9.08
CA GLN A 14 -4.56 5.06 -8.83
C GLN A 14 -3.71 4.44 -9.95
N VAL A 15 -3.91 4.86 -11.20
CA VAL A 15 -3.05 4.45 -12.33
C VAL A 15 -1.61 4.91 -12.13
N TYR A 16 -1.40 6.14 -11.65
CA TYR A 16 -0.07 6.64 -11.32
C TYR A 16 0.61 5.76 -10.27
N TRP A 17 -0.07 5.55 -9.13
CA TRP A 17 0.49 4.76 -8.04
C TRP A 17 0.78 3.33 -8.46
N TRP A 18 -0.15 2.64 -9.13
CA TRP A 18 0.09 1.30 -9.65
C TRP A 18 1.27 1.22 -10.60
N ASN A 19 1.44 2.20 -11.50
CA ASN A 19 2.56 2.21 -12.43
C ASN A 19 3.92 2.36 -11.71
N VAL A 20 3.96 3.09 -10.59
CA VAL A 20 5.18 3.28 -9.80
C VAL A 20 5.38 2.10 -8.86
N THR A 21 4.51 1.95 -7.87
CA THR A 21 4.72 1.06 -6.73
C THR A 21 4.39 -0.41 -7.04
N GLY A 22 3.53 -0.67 -8.02
CA GLY A 22 3.29 -2.03 -8.51
C GLY A 22 4.55 -2.66 -9.09
N GLN A 23 5.37 -1.88 -9.79
CA GLN A 23 6.67 -2.34 -10.30
C GLN A 23 7.68 -2.56 -9.18
N HIS A 24 7.71 -1.66 -8.19
CA HIS A 24 8.57 -1.82 -7.01
C HIS A 24 8.25 -3.13 -6.27
N LEU A 25 6.97 -3.36 -5.96
CA LEU A 25 6.53 -4.57 -5.27
C LEU A 25 6.85 -5.84 -6.07
N ALA A 26 6.61 -5.84 -7.38
CA ALA A 26 6.92 -6.97 -8.24
C ALA A 26 8.43 -7.30 -8.22
N ALA A 27 9.29 -6.28 -8.31
CA ALA A 27 10.73 -6.47 -8.25
C ALA A 27 11.18 -6.98 -6.89
N ILE A 28 10.66 -6.40 -5.80
CA ILE A 28 10.99 -6.81 -4.42
C ILE A 28 10.59 -8.26 -4.17
N LEU A 29 9.37 -8.66 -4.54
CA LEU A 29 8.91 -10.04 -4.35
C LEU A 29 9.71 -11.04 -5.19
N HIS A 30 10.08 -10.66 -6.41
CA HIS A 30 10.95 -11.47 -7.27
C HIS A 30 12.34 -11.67 -6.67
N HIS A 31 12.99 -10.58 -6.23
CA HIS A 31 14.31 -10.64 -5.62
C HIS A 31 14.32 -11.27 -4.22
N ALA A 32 13.17 -11.30 -3.56
CA ALA A 32 12.99 -12.02 -2.32
C ALA A 32 12.60 -13.51 -2.49
N ASP A 33 12.66 -14.02 -3.73
CA ASP A 33 12.41 -15.42 -4.10
C ASP A 33 11.03 -15.95 -3.69
N TYR A 34 10.01 -15.10 -3.72
CA TYR A 34 8.65 -15.54 -3.48
C TYR A 34 8.17 -16.44 -4.63
N PRO A 35 7.47 -17.55 -4.34
CA PRO A 35 6.84 -18.36 -5.38
C PRO A 35 5.94 -17.51 -6.28
N LEU A 36 5.92 -17.79 -7.58
CA LEU A 36 5.18 -16.98 -8.56
C LEU A 36 3.71 -16.79 -8.17
N SER A 37 3.04 -17.83 -7.65
CA SER A 37 1.67 -17.75 -7.15
C SER A 37 1.49 -16.70 -6.05
N ARG A 38 2.42 -16.62 -5.10
CA ARG A 38 2.44 -15.61 -4.04
C ARG A 38 2.74 -14.22 -4.58
N GLN A 39 3.60 -14.10 -5.58
CA GLN A 39 3.84 -12.80 -6.24
C GLN A 39 2.54 -12.25 -6.83
N TYR A 40 1.77 -13.07 -7.55
CA TYR A 40 0.48 -12.68 -8.11
C TYR A 40 -0.54 -12.34 -7.02
N GLU A 41 -0.67 -13.17 -5.98
CA GLU A 41 -1.57 -12.94 -4.86
C GLU A 41 -1.31 -11.57 -4.20
N TYR A 42 -0.05 -11.27 -3.88
CA TYR A 42 0.30 -10.00 -3.24
C TYR A 42 0.15 -8.81 -4.18
N LEU A 43 0.48 -8.94 -5.47
CA LEU A 43 0.24 -7.88 -6.45
C LEU A 43 -1.24 -7.59 -6.63
N LEU A 44 -2.10 -8.62 -6.61
CA LEU A 44 -3.55 -8.45 -6.71
C LEU A 44 -4.11 -7.81 -5.43
N PHE A 45 -3.71 -8.30 -4.25
CA PHE A 45 -4.08 -7.67 -2.98
C PHE A 45 -3.66 -6.19 -2.96
N TYR A 46 -2.42 -5.91 -3.32
CA TYR A 46 -1.89 -4.55 -3.37
C TYR A 46 -2.70 -3.66 -4.32
N TYR A 47 -2.96 -4.15 -5.54
CA TYR A 47 -3.72 -3.44 -6.54
C TYR A 47 -5.17 -3.16 -6.11
N PHE A 48 -5.88 -4.14 -5.54
CA PHE A 48 -7.28 -4.01 -5.18
C PHE A 48 -7.52 -3.29 -3.87
N THR A 49 -6.61 -3.44 -2.92
CA THR A 49 -6.84 -3.05 -1.53
C THR A 49 -6.04 -1.82 -1.15
N LEU A 50 -4.82 -1.63 -1.68
CA LEU A 50 -3.89 -0.62 -1.17
C LEU A 50 -3.73 0.58 -2.11
N VAL A 51 -3.60 0.34 -3.41
CA VAL A 51 -3.50 1.40 -4.44
C VAL A 51 -4.61 2.47 -4.34
N PRO A 52 -5.88 2.15 -4.02
CA PRO A 52 -6.92 3.16 -3.87
C PRO A 52 -6.66 4.18 -2.74
N HIS A 53 -5.81 3.83 -1.78
CA HIS A 53 -5.56 4.61 -0.57
C HIS A 53 -4.16 5.22 -0.52
N MET A 54 -3.55 5.46 -1.69
CA MET A 54 -2.24 6.13 -1.78
C MET A 54 -2.38 7.65 -2.01
N GLY A 55 -3.58 8.20 -1.83
CA GLY A 55 -3.84 9.62 -2.01
C GLY A 55 -3.74 10.10 -3.46
N LEU A 56 -3.64 11.42 -3.63
CA LEU A 56 -3.44 12.03 -4.95
C LEU A 56 -2.01 11.79 -5.44
N LYS A 57 -1.85 11.65 -6.75
CA LYS A 57 -0.52 11.68 -7.36
C LYS A 57 0.16 13.04 -7.08
N PRO A 58 1.49 13.07 -6.93
CA PRO A 58 2.23 14.31 -6.80
C PRO A 58 1.98 15.27 -7.96
N THR A 59 2.10 16.56 -7.67
CA THR A 59 2.05 17.63 -8.69
C THR A 59 3.29 17.59 -9.59
N SER A 60 3.32 18.41 -10.64
CA SER A 60 4.49 18.49 -11.54
C SER A 60 5.78 18.93 -10.84
N SER A 61 5.70 19.57 -9.67
CA SER A 61 6.86 19.90 -8.83
C SER A 61 7.31 18.76 -7.93
N GLY A 62 6.63 17.61 -7.95
CA GLY A 62 6.91 16.46 -7.08
C GLY A 62 6.28 16.55 -5.70
N ALA A 63 5.64 17.66 -5.33
CA ALA A 63 5.00 17.81 -4.03
C ALA A 63 3.66 17.05 -3.97
N PRO A 64 3.42 16.19 -2.97
CA PRO A 64 2.11 15.61 -2.73
C PRO A 64 1.16 16.64 -2.11
N ARG A 65 -0.15 16.36 -2.13
CA ARG A 65 -1.14 17.19 -1.41
C ARG A 65 -1.03 17.02 0.10
N PHE A 66 -0.86 15.78 0.52
CA PHE A 66 -0.73 15.41 1.93
C PHE A 66 0.68 14.87 2.13
N ASN A 67 1.38 15.44 3.11
CA ASN A 67 2.75 15.05 3.41
C ASN A 67 2.73 13.86 4.36
N SER A 68 2.88 12.66 3.80
CA SER A 68 2.98 11.43 4.57
C SER A 68 4.14 11.49 5.56
N PHE A 69 3.94 11.00 6.78
CA PHE A 69 5.05 10.88 7.74
C PHE A 69 5.95 9.66 7.47
N MET A 70 5.54 8.78 6.54
CA MET A 70 6.22 7.50 6.31
C MET A 70 7.66 7.63 5.80
N THR A 71 7.96 8.65 5.00
CA THR A 71 9.25 8.78 4.31
C THR A 71 9.68 10.24 4.20
N ASP A 72 10.98 10.46 4.02
CA ASP A 72 11.56 11.80 3.88
C ASP A 72 11.08 12.55 2.62
N ASP A 73 10.65 11.81 1.59
CA ASP A 73 10.07 12.36 0.36
C ASP A 73 8.54 12.49 0.40
N PHE A 74 7.94 12.25 1.58
CA PHE A 74 6.50 12.28 1.82
C PHE A 74 5.68 11.29 0.98
N SER A 75 6.31 10.25 0.44
CA SER A 75 5.59 9.14 -0.18
C SER A 75 4.85 8.30 0.88
N PRO A 76 3.71 7.70 0.54
CA PRO A 76 2.88 7.00 1.51
C PRO A 76 3.32 5.55 1.76
N ILE A 77 4.49 5.12 1.29
CA ILE A 77 4.89 3.71 1.31
C ILE A 77 6.39 3.53 1.55
N GLU A 78 6.71 2.60 2.44
CA GLU A 78 8.05 2.10 2.69
C GLU A 78 8.08 0.57 2.54
N TYR A 79 9.20 0.06 2.00
CA TYR A 79 9.46 -1.37 1.88
C TYR A 79 10.56 -1.77 2.85
N SER A 80 10.37 -2.87 3.58
CA SER A 80 11.44 -3.39 4.45
C SER A 80 11.61 -4.89 4.30
N TRP A 81 12.85 -5.33 4.50
CA TRP A 81 13.27 -6.72 4.37
C TRP A 81 13.62 -7.23 5.76
N LYS A 82 13.04 -8.37 6.15
CA LYS A 82 13.47 -9.11 7.34
C LYS A 82 14.35 -10.26 6.85
N TRP A 83 15.65 -10.07 6.99
CA TRP A 83 16.65 -11.08 6.64
C TRP A 83 16.54 -12.32 7.55
N PRO A 84 16.73 -13.53 7.00
CA PRO A 84 16.79 -14.76 7.77
C PRO A 84 17.86 -14.70 8.86
N SER A 85 17.51 -15.11 10.08
CA SER A 85 18.47 -15.30 11.18
C SER A 85 19.04 -16.72 11.22
N SER A 86 18.40 -17.65 10.53
CA SER A 86 18.77 -19.07 10.47
C SER A 86 18.47 -19.64 9.08
N SER A 87 19.06 -20.80 8.76
CA SER A 87 18.82 -21.51 7.49
C SER A 87 17.38 -22.02 7.33
N SER A 88 16.60 -22.07 8.42
CA SER A 88 15.18 -22.42 8.40
C SER A 88 14.25 -21.22 8.21
N ASP A 89 14.75 -19.98 8.28
CA ASP A 89 13.94 -18.78 8.11
C ASP A 89 13.88 -18.36 6.64
N SER A 90 12.68 -18.01 6.16
CA SER A 90 12.53 -17.37 4.86
C SER A 90 12.80 -15.87 4.94
N LEU A 91 13.29 -15.29 3.85
CA LEU A 91 13.32 -13.85 3.68
C LEU A 91 11.88 -13.33 3.65
N ASN A 92 11.60 -12.28 4.43
CA ASN A 92 10.25 -11.73 4.52
C ASN A 92 10.23 -10.26 4.11
N VAL A 93 9.38 -9.93 3.14
CA VAL A 93 9.09 -8.56 2.71
C VAL A 93 7.93 -8.01 3.53
N ARG A 94 8.07 -6.78 4.01
CA ARG A 94 7.03 -6.02 4.71
C ARG A 94 6.77 -4.71 3.98
N LEU A 95 5.50 -4.31 3.98
CA LEU A 95 5.04 -3.02 3.48
C LEU A 95 4.53 -2.21 4.66
N SER A 96 5.03 -1.00 4.80
CA SER A 96 4.47 -0.02 5.73
C SER A 96 3.88 1.10 4.89
N MET A 97 2.65 1.53 5.21
CA MET A 97 2.00 2.58 4.45
C MET A 97 1.16 3.48 5.33
N GLU A 98 1.06 4.74 4.92
CA GLU A 98 0.03 5.64 5.38
C GLU A 98 -1.16 5.59 4.41
N ILE A 99 -2.34 5.33 4.95
CA ILE A 99 -3.58 5.19 4.18
C ILE A 99 -4.14 6.59 3.94
N ILE A 100 -3.92 7.14 2.75
CA ILE A 100 -4.27 8.51 2.39
C ILE A 100 -5.57 8.56 1.59
N GLY A 101 -6.54 9.27 2.15
CA GLY A 101 -7.84 9.52 1.53
C GLY A 101 -7.82 10.53 0.38
N PRO A 102 -8.90 10.59 -0.43
CA PRO A 102 -9.05 11.62 -1.45
C PRO A 102 -9.11 13.05 -0.88
N ASP A 103 -9.62 13.19 0.35
CA ASP A 103 -9.85 14.46 1.03
C ASP A 103 -8.74 14.83 2.02
N ALA A 104 -7.70 14.00 2.13
CA ALA A 104 -6.57 14.23 3.02
C ALA A 104 -5.90 15.60 2.72
N GLY A 105 -5.71 16.39 3.79
CA GLY A 105 -5.15 17.74 3.73
C GLY A 105 -6.13 18.81 3.23
N THR A 106 -7.39 18.48 3.01
CA THR A 106 -8.45 19.45 2.73
C THR A 106 -9.19 19.87 4.01
N ALA A 107 -10.13 20.81 3.91
CA ALA A 107 -10.99 21.16 5.04
C ALA A 107 -11.90 20.01 5.52
N PHE A 108 -12.15 18.99 4.68
CA PHE A 108 -12.99 17.84 5.02
C PHE A 108 -12.23 16.75 5.80
N ASP A 109 -10.92 16.61 5.58
CA ASP A 109 -10.06 15.68 6.31
C ASP A 109 -8.63 16.27 6.44
N PRO A 110 -8.44 17.31 7.28
CA PRO A 110 -7.17 18.02 7.36
C PRO A 110 -6.02 17.14 7.89
N TYR A 111 -6.34 16.06 8.59
CA TYR A 111 -5.37 15.20 9.28
C TYR A 111 -5.36 13.75 8.80
N ASN A 112 -6.03 13.43 7.70
CA ASN A 112 -6.07 12.08 7.12
C ASN A 112 -6.56 11.00 8.09
N GLN A 113 -7.64 11.26 8.84
CA GLN A 113 -8.11 10.37 9.91
C GLN A 113 -9.09 9.28 9.40
N SER A 114 -9.82 9.57 8.33
CA SER A 114 -10.96 8.75 7.93
C SER A 114 -10.57 7.45 7.22
N SER A 115 -9.52 7.50 6.40
CA SER A 115 -9.24 6.45 5.42
C SER A 115 -8.64 5.19 6.04
N THR A 116 -7.78 5.34 7.05
CA THR A 116 -7.25 4.20 7.83
C THR A 116 -8.37 3.40 8.48
N ILE A 117 -9.32 4.09 9.13
CA ILE A 117 -10.47 3.46 9.80
C ILE A 117 -11.31 2.68 8.80
N GLN A 118 -11.64 3.29 7.66
CA GLN A 118 -12.44 2.65 6.61
C GLN A 118 -11.76 1.39 6.05
N LEU A 119 -10.45 1.46 5.79
CA LEU A 119 -9.70 0.32 5.27
C LEU A 119 -9.60 -0.80 6.31
N LEU A 120 -9.31 -0.47 7.57
CA LEU A 120 -9.20 -1.48 8.64
C LEU A 120 -10.52 -2.19 8.90
N ASN A 121 -11.65 -1.48 8.94
CA ASN A 121 -12.97 -2.11 9.06
C ASN A 121 -13.25 -3.09 7.90
N ARG A 122 -12.93 -2.68 6.66
CA ARG A 122 -13.09 -3.57 5.50
C ARG A 122 -12.18 -4.79 5.58
N LEU A 123 -10.95 -4.61 6.07
CA LEU A 123 -9.98 -5.69 6.23
C LEU A 123 -10.38 -6.66 7.33
N SER A 124 -10.87 -6.17 8.48
CA SER A 124 -11.36 -7.03 9.57
C SER A 124 -12.56 -7.86 9.14
N ASP A 125 -13.45 -7.31 8.32
CA ASP A 125 -14.60 -8.05 7.78
C ASP A 125 -14.18 -9.14 6.79
N ALA A 126 -13.16 -8.87 5.97
CA ALA A 126 -12.69 -9.80 4.94
C ALA A 126 -11.74 -10.89 5.49
N PHE A 127 -11.01 -10.58 6.57
CA PHE A 127 -9.97 -11.45 7.12
C PHE A 127 -10.19 -11.64 8.63
N PRO A 128 -10.79 -12.77 9.05
CA PRO A 128 -11.10 -13.03 10.47
C PRO A 128 -9.87 -13.03 11.42
N GLY A 129 -8.65 -13.10 10.87
CA GLY A 129 -7.41 -12.99 11.64
C GLY A 129 -6.97 -11.55 11.96
N ILE A 130 -7.66 -10.53 11.42
CA ILE A 130 -7.37 -9.13 11.69
C ILE A 130 -8.29 -8.65 12.81
N ASP A 131 -7.72 -8.52 14.01
CA ASP A 131 -8.39 -7.97 15.19
C ASP A 131 -8.05 -6.47 15.34
N ILE A 132 -9.07 -5.62 15.24
CA ILE A 132 -8.94 -4.16 15.33
C ILE A 132 -9.33 -3.61 16.71
N THR A 133 -9.49 -4.46 17.73
CA THR A 133 -9.88 -4.05 19.09
C THR A 133 -8.93 -2.98 19.65
N TRP A 134 -7.61 -3.18 19.55
CA TRP A 134 -6.64 -2.20 20.02
C TRP A 134 -6.61 -0.93 19.18
N PHE A 135 -6.87 -1.04 17.88
CA PHE A 135 -6.98 0.14 17.01
C PHE A 135 -8.19 1.00 17.39
N ASN A 136 -9.32 0.39 17.77
CA ASN A 136 -10.50 1.15 18.21
C ASN A 136 -10.34 1.79 19.61
N GLN A 137 -9.38 1.30 20.40
CA GLN A 137 -9.13 1.77 21.76
C GLN A 137 -8.18 2.99 21.83
N PHE A 138 -7.32 3.18 20.82
CA PHE A 138 -6.26 4.19 20.78
C PHE A 138 -6.38 5.09 19.55
#